data_AF-A0A351BM47-F1
#
_entry.id   AF-A0A351BM47-F1
#
_cell.length_a   1.000
_cell.length_b   1.000
_cell.length_c   1.000
_cell.angle_alpha   90.00
_cell.angle_beta   90.00
_cell.angle_gamma   90.00
#
_symmetry.space_group_name_H-M   'P 1'
#
loop_
_entity.id
_entity.type
_entity.pdbx_description
1 polymer ?
#
loop_
_entity_poly.entity_id
_entity_poly.type
_entity_poly.pdbx_seq_one_letter_code
_entity_poly.pdbx_strand_id
1 'polypeptide(L)'
;RVRQASAVGSGGCGRRQPPRWRQLANRGLAGILVVEVLLVAGLGEFMGSRLASGERDLVGRLTHWQEGLGLLTGGADFLFGRGLGRFPVDYSAAVAGREMPGRLHLVDDVDGRHLGLSGPAWRAPQRGRWELLQRVPAPLAGTHRFSLVARSAEPAVLVASVCHKHLLYAAACAESAVFVGGGGEWRRFELSLFASALLPESRQLPVPGFFSLRLLGPSQFVEVDRLSLIDGRGRPLLVNGDFSQGIARWFFAARHYFLPWHIDSLYLEMLLDQGALGLGLLLALAALAIANLLRSAAGGDELAPYLLAALLGCMAAGLFVSLIDMPRVAFLFHLLLCYALFIDHCPGGNARLARPGKLPELPGSV
;
A
#
# COMPACT_ATOMS: atom_id res chain seq x y z
N ARG A 1 -16.04 -21.01 -69.88
CA ARG A 1 -15.15 -20.10 -69.13
C ARG A 1 -15.67 -20.03 -67.70
N VAL A 2 -15.02 -20.76 -66.81
CA VAL A 2 -15.45 -20.98 -65.42
C VAL A 2 -14.97 -19.80 -64.55
N ARG A 3 -15.89 -19.22 -63.77
CA ARG A 3 -15.60 -18.22 -62.74
C ARG A 3 -14.81 -18.88 -61.60
N GLN A 4 -13.58 -18.43 -61.34
CA GLN A 4 -12.89 -18.72 -60.09
C GLN A 4 -13.41 -17.77 -59.01
N ALA A 5 -14.17 -18.31 -58.07
CA ALA A 5 -14.43 -17.67 -56.78
C ALA A 5 -13.31 -18.10 -55.83
N SER A 6 -12.38 -17.20 -55.54
CA SER A 6 -11.40 -17.34 -54.46
C SER A 6 -12.11 -17.15 -53.12
N ALA A 7 -12.46 -18.26 -52.47
CA ALA A 7 -12.86 -18.27 -51.07
C ALA A 7 -11.62 -18.06 -50.20
N VAL A 8 -11.49 -16.86 -49.63
CA VAL A 8 -10.57 -16.57 -48.53
C VAL A 8 -11.07 -17.34 -47.31
N GLY A 9 -10.46 -18.50 -47.04
CA GLY A 9 -10.72 -19.26 -45.83
C GLY A 9 -10.27 -18.46 -44.62
N SER A 10 -11.21 -18.15 -43.73
CA SER A 10 -10.94 -17.72 -42.38
C SER A 10 -10.17 -18.83 -41.65
N GLY A 11 -8.88 -18.61 -41.43
CA GLY A 11 -8.04 -19.50 -40.63
C GLY A 11 -8.49 -19.48 -39.17
N GLY A 12 -9.49 -20.29 -38.83
CA GLY A 12 -9.91 -20.51 -37.45
C GLY A 12 -8.77 -21.14 -36.67
N CYS A 13 -8.35 -20.47 -35.57
CA CYS A 13 -7.43 -21.04 -34.60
C CYS A 13 -8.07 -22.34 -34.07
N GLY A 14 -7.49 -23.49 -34.44
CA GLY A 14 -8.01 -24.79 -34.01
C GLY A 14 -7.96 -24.89 -32.49
N ARG A 15 -9.10 -25.21 -31.85
CA ARG A 15 -9.18 -25.51 -30.42
C ARG A 15 -8.21 -26.65 -30.08
N ARG A 16 -7.01 -26.34 -29.60
CA ARG A 16 -6.10 -27.34 -29.04
C ARG A 16 -6.67 -27.73 -27.67
N GLN A 17 -6.98 -29.02 -27.48
CA GLN A 17 -7.37 -29.49 -26.16
C GLN A 17 -6.18 -29.35 -25.21
N PRO A 18 -6.39 -28.81 -23.99
CA PRO A 18 -5.31 -28.68 -23.03
C PRO A 18 -4.79 -30.07 -22.66
N PRO A 19 -3.47 -30.24 -22.48
CA PRO A 19 -2.87 -31.53 -22.16
C PRO A 19 -3.45 -32.09 -20.86
N ARG A 20 -3.58 -33.42 -20.77
CA ARG A 20 -4.29 -34.11 -19.67
C ARG A 20 -3.78 -33.71 -18.28
N TRP A 21 -2.46 -33.57 -18.10
CA TRP A 21 -1.86 -33.18 -16.82
C TRP A 21 -2.40 -31.83 -16.30
N ARG A 22 -2.70 -30.90 -17.21
CA ARG A 22 -3.22 -29.58 -16.86
C ARG A 22 -4.68 -29.63 -16.42
N GLN A 23 -5.47 -30.47 -17.08
CA GLN A 23 -6.86 -30.70 -16.67
C GLN A 23 -6.91 -31.30 -15.26
N LEU A 24 -6.01 -32.24 -14.97
CA LEU A 24 -5.82 -32.81 -13.63
C LEU A 24 -5.36 -31.76 -12.62
N ALA A 25 -4.37 -30.93 -12.96
CA ALA A 25 -3.88 -29.85 -12.10
C ALA A 25 -4.98 -28.82 -11.78
N ASN A 26 -5.77 -28.40 -12.78
CA ASN A 26 -6.88 -27.47 -12.59
C ASN A 26 -7.98 -28.05 -11.70
N ARG A 27 -8.31 -29.33 -11.86
CA ARG A 27 -9.26 -30.02 -10.97
C ARG A 27 -8.71 -30.13 -9.54
N GLY A 28 -7.42 -30.42 -9.39
CA GLY A 28 -6.74 -30.42 -8.10
C GLY A 28 -6.79 -29.06 -7.42
N LEU A 29 -6.45 -27.99 -8.15
CA LEU A 29 -6.52 -26.61 -7.65
C LEU A 29 -7.95 -26.23 -7.23
N ALA A 30 -8.95 -26.53 -8.06
CA ALA A 30 -10.35 -26.27 -7.73
C ALA A 30 -10.78 -27.05 -6.47
N GLY A 31 -10.36 -28.31 -6.35
CA GLY A 31 -10.59 -29.11 -5.14
C GLY A 31 -9.97 -28.50 -3.90
N ILE A 32 -8.72 -28.05 -3.98
CA ILE A 32 -8.01 -27.36 -2.89
C ILE A 32 -8.76 -26.09 -2.48
N LEU A 33 -9.15 -25.24 -3.45
CA LEU A 33 -9.89 -24.01 -3.17
C LEU A 33 -11.25 -24.28 -2.50
N VAL A 34 -11.97 -25.30 -2.95
CA VAL A 34 -13.24 -25.72 -2.32
C VAL A 34 -12.99 -26.21 -0.90
N VAL A 35 -11.96 -27.03 -0.67
CA VAL A 35 -11.58 -27.50 0.67
C VAL A 35 -11.20 -26.32 1.56
N GLU A 36 -10.42 -25.35 1.08
CA GLU A 36 -10.05 -24.16 1.83
C GLU A 36 -11.28 -23.35 2.24
N VAL A 37 -12.21 -23.09 1.31
CA VAL A 37 -13.49 -22.41 1.59
C VAL A 37 -14.30 -23.19 2.63
N LEU A 38 -14.40 -24.52 2.50
CA LEU A 38 -15.12 -25.37 3.44
C LEU A 38 -14.45 -25.43 4.82
N LEU A 39 -13.11 -25.42 4.89
CA LEU A 39 -12.36 -25.38 6.14
C LEU A 39 -12.54 -24.04 6.85
N VAL A 40 -12.44 -22.94 6.11
CA VAL A 40 -12.73 -21.59 6.64
C VAL A 40 -14.17 -21.54 7.14
N ALA A 41 -15.13 -22.06 6.36
CA ALA A 41 -16.55 -22.10 6.70
C ALA A 41 -16.89 -23.02 7.90
N GLY A 42 -16.17 -24.14 8.05
CA GLY A 42 -16.54 -25.24 8.94
C GLY A 42 -15.80 -25.31 10.27
N LEU A 43 -14.62 -24.68 10.40
CA LEU A 43 -13.79 -24.78 11.61
C LEU A 43 -13.87 -23.53 12.51
N GLY A 44 -14.90 -23.52 13.37
CA GLY A 44 -14.81 -23.00 14.74
C GLY A 44 -15.21 -21.53 15.02
N GLU A 45 -15.28 -21.21 16.32
CA GLU A 45 -15.64 -19.91 16.95
C GLU A 45 -14.92 -18.68 16.37
N PHE A 46 -13.84 -18.90 15.61
CA PHE A 46 -13.16 -17.88 14.81
C PHE A 46 -14.09 -17.22 13.78
N MET A 47 -14.94 -17.96 13.07
CA MET A 47 -15.90 -17.35 12.13
C MET A 47 -16.96 -16.53 12.85
N GLY A 48 -17.51 -17.03 13.96
CA GLY A 48 -18.52 -16.31 14.74
C GLY A 48 -17.97 -15.00 15.32
N SER A 49 -16.76 -15.04 15.92
CA SER A 49 -16.08 -13.84 16.41
C SER A 49 -15.66 -12.88 15.29
N ARG A 50 -15.31 -13.38 14.09
CA ARG A 50 -15.02 -12.57 12.89
C ARG A 50 -16.26 -11.98 12.25
N LEU A 51 -17.40 -12.68 12.23
CA LEU A 51 -18.70 -12.16 11.78
C LEU A 51 -19.18 -11.04 12.72
N ALA A 52 -19.16 -11.27 14.04
CA ALA A 52 -19.53 -10.26 15.04
C ALA A 52 -18.55 -9.07 15.10
N SER A 53 -17.27 -9.30 14.80
CA SER A 53 -16.31 -8.20 14.59
C SER A 53 -16.50 -7.52 13.22
N GLY A 54 -16.93 -8.28 12.21
CA GLY A 54 -17.21 -7.83 10.84
C GLY A 54 -18.44 -6.95 10.75
N GLU A 55 -19.50 -7.19 11.52
CA GLU A 55 -20.66 -6.30 11.59
C GLU A 55 -20.29 -4.92 12.16
N ARG A 56 -19.51 -4.90 13.26
CA ARG A 56 -19.02 -3.65 13.85
C ARG A 56 -18.03 -2.92 12.94
N ASP A 57 -17.19 -3.67 12.22
CA ASP A 57 -16.29 -3.12 11.20
C ASP A 57 -17.07 -2.56 10.00
N LEU A 58 -18.11 -3.27 9.55
CA LEU A 58 -18.94 -2.85 8.41
C LEU A 58 -19.71 -1.57 8.70
N VAL A 59 -20.32 -1.43 9.89
CA VAL A 59 -20.98 -0.17 10.29
C VAL A 59 -19.96 0.97 10.29
N GLY A 60 -18.79 0.76 10.89
CA GLY A 60 -17.71 1.76 10.89
C GLY A 60 -17.28 2.17 9.49
N ARG A 61 -17.15 1.20 8.57
CA ARG A 61 -16.83 1.43 7.15
C ARG A 61 -17.93 2.19 6.44
N LEU A 62 -19.19 1.79 6.59
CA LEU A 62 -20.32 2.47 5.96
C LEU A 62 -20.43 3.92 6.44
N THR A 63 -20.25 4.18 7.73
CA THR A 63 -20.17 5.55 8.26
C THR A 63 -19.01 6.32 7.64
N HIS A 64 -17.82 5.71 7.58
CA HIS A 64 -16.65 6.33 6.95
C HIS A 64 -16.88 6.64 5.46
N TRP A 65 -17.50 5.73 4.72
CA TRP A 65 -17.86 5.90 3.31
C TRP A 65 -18.91 6.98 3.11
N GLN A 66 -19.92 7.06 3.99
CA GLN A 66 -20.93 8.11 3.96
C GLN A 66 -20.31 9.49 4.25
N GLU A 67 -19.46 9.59 5.28
CA GLU A 67 -18.72 10.80 5.60
C GLU A 67 -17.82 11.24 4.42
N GLY A 68 -17.14 10.29 3.77
CA GLY A 68 -16.30 10.54 2.60
C GLY A 68 -17.09 11.00 1.37
N LEU A 69 -18.20 10.32 1.05
CA LEU A 69 -19.11 10.74 -0.03
C LEU A 69 -19.72 12.13 0.22
N GLY A 70 -19.91 12.50 1.48
CA GLY A 70 -20.35 13.85 1.88
C GLY A 70 -19.40 14.97 1.48
N LEU A 71 -18.17 14.67 1.09
CA LEU A 71 -17.21 15.64 0.55
C LEU A 71 -17.56 16.10 -0.88
N LEU A 72 -18.38 15.35 -1.61
CA LEU A 72 -18.84 15.71 -2.95
C LEU A 72 -20.06 16.65 -2.83
N THR A 73 -19.79 17.95 -2.77
CA THR A 73 -20.80 18.96 -2.43
C THR A 73 -21.58 19.51 -3.62
N GLY A 74 -21.06 19.34 -4.84
CA GLY A 74 -21.66 19.85 -6.07
C GLY A 74 -21.59 18.90 -7.26
N GLY A 75 -22.31 19.24 -8.33
CA GLY A 75 -22.33 18.42 -9.56
C GLY A 75 -20.97 18.33 -10.26
N ALA A 76 -20.15 19.38 -10.15
CA ALA A 76 -18.77 19.36 -10.67
C ALA A 76 -17.90 18.37 -9.89
N ASP A 77 -17.96 18.38 -8.54
CA ASP A 77 -17.25 17.42 -7.69
C ASP A 77 -17.68 15.99 -8.03
N PHE A 78 -18.96 15.75 -8.26
CA PHE A 78 -19.43 14.41 -8.63
C PHE A 78 -18.91 13.98 -10.00
N LEU A 79 -18.84 14.88 -10.98
CA LEU A 79 -18.45 14.53 -12.35
C LEU A 79 -16.93 14.38 -12.50
N PHE A 80 -16.15 15.28 -11.91
CA PHE A 80 -14.70 15.37 -12.07
C PHE A 80 -13.88 14.97 -10.84
N GLY A 81 -14.55 14.76 -9.70
CA GLY A 81 -13.88 14.51 -8.43
C GLY A 81 -13.35 15.79 -7.80
N ARG A 82 -12.67 15.63 -6.67
CA ARG A 82 -12.02 16.70 -5.91
C ARG A 82 -10.54 16.84 -6.25
N GLY A 83 -10.00 15.90 -7.04
CA GLY A 83 -8.61 15.84 -7.46
C GLY A 83 -7.83 14.75 -6.73
N LEU A 84 -6.83 14.20 -7.42
CA LEU A 84 -6.01 13.09 -6.93
C LEU A 84 -5.32 13.41 -5.61
N GLY A 85 -5.47 12.51 -4.63
CA GLY A 85 -4.82 12.60 -3.32
C GLY A 85 -5.36 13.73 -2.44
N ARG A 86 -6.53 14.32 -2.77
CA ARG A 86 -7.17 15.37 -1.95
C ARG A 86 -7.96 14.81 -0.78
N PHE A 87 -8.37 13.54 -0.84
CA PHE A 87 -9.15 12.91 0.22
C PHE A 87 -8.59 13.14 1.63
N PRO A 88 -7.29 12.94 1.92
CA PRO A 88 -6.79 13.09 3.29
C PRO A 88 -6.90 14.50 3.84
N VAL A 89 -6.63 15.52 3.02
CA VAL A 89 -6.69 16.91 3.47
C VAL A 89 -8.14 17.37 3.61
N ASP A 90 -9.02 16.99 2.69
CA ASP A 90 -10.42 17.40 2.69
C ASP A 90 -11.22 16.70 3.78
N TYR A 91 -11.06 15.38 3.92
CA TYR A 91 -11.76 14.58 4.92
C TYR A 91 -11.37 15.00 6.35
N SER A 92 -10.08 15.18 6.60
CA SER A 92 -9.60 15.58 7.93
C SER A 92 -9.96 17.01 8.32
N ALA A 93 -10.23 17.88 7.34
CA ALA A 93 -10.70 19.24 7.56
C ALA A 93 -12.22 19.33 7.71
N ALA A 94 -12.98 18.55 6.94
CA ALA A 94 -14.45 18.64 6.90
C ALA A 94 -15.14 17.80 7.98
N VAL A 95 -14.56 16.66 8.38
CA VAL A 95 -15.24 15.71 9.25
C VAL A 95 -14.74 15.81 10.69
N ALA A 96 -15.60 16.34 11.56
CA ALA A 96 -15.35 16.31 12.99
C ALA A 96 -15.25 14.85 13.47
N GLY A 97 -14.34 14.59 14.38
CA GLY A 97 -13.84 13.26 14.75
C GLY A 97 -12.61 12.75 13.97
N ARG A 98 -12.22 13.37 12.83
CA ARG A 98 -11.37 12.72 11.83
C ARG A 98 -10.06 13.44 11.44
N GLU A 99 -9.45 14.23 12.32
CA GLU A 99 -8.19 14.89 11.97
C GLU A 99 -7.04 13.90 11.78
N MET A 100 -6.01 14.36 11.07
CA MET A 100 -4.72 13.70 11.03
C MET A 100 -4.13 13.54 12.44
N PRO A 101 -3.57 12.36 12.78
CA PRO A 101 -3.03 12.08 14.11
C PRO A 101 -1.73 12.83 14.42
N GLY A 102 -1.09 13.44 13.42
CA GLY A 102 0.06 14.31 13.59
C GLY A 102 0.54 14.90 12.27
N ARG A 103 1.41 15.91 12.34
CA ARG A 103 2.09 16.50 11.17
C ARG A 103 3.55 16.83 11.49
N LEU A 104 4.33 16.96 10.42
CA LEU A 104 5.72 17.43 10.47
C LEU A 104 5.80 18.84 9.90
N HIS A 105 6.56 19.67 10.58
CA HIS A 105 6.86 21.03 10.15
C HIS A 105 8.37 21.19 10.10
N LEU A 106 8.94 21.37 8.91
CA LEU A 106 10.34 21.77 8.83
C LEU A 106 10.40 23.27 9.07
N VAL A 107 11.17 23.68 10.08
CA VAL A 107 11.28 25.08 10.48
C VAL A 107 12.71 25.54 10.19
N ASP A 108 12.80 26.63 9.42
CA ASP A 108 14.05 27.33 9.12
C ASP A 108 14.04 28.65 9.89
N ASP A 109 14.96 28.81 10.84
CA ASP A 109 15.16 30.03 11.62
C ASP A 109 16.62 30.51 11.51
N VAL A 110 16.95 31.59 12.24
CA VAL A 110 18.31 32.18 12.24
C VAL A 110 19.34 31.24 12.87
N ASP A 111 18.92 30.38 13.78
CA ASP A 111 19.77 29.44 14.52
C ASP A 111 19.97 28.12 13.75
N GLY A 112 19.18 27.88 12.71
CA GLY A 112 19.33 26.78 11.77
C GLY A 112 18.01 26.14 11.38
N ARG A 113 18.08 24.85 11.05
CA ARG A 113 16.93 24.05 10.63
C ARG A 113 16.62 23.03 11.71
N HIS A 114 15.34 22.88 12.03
CA HIS A 114 14.88 21.88 13.00
C HIS A 114 13.48 21.38 12.65
N LEU A 115 12.99 20.41 13.42
CA LEU A 115 11.72 19.72 13.13
C LEU A 115 10.67 20.01 14.21
N GLY A 116 9.54 20.57 13.78
CA GLY A 116 8.32 20.66 14.56
C GLY A 116 7.45 19.41 14.39
N LEU A 117 7.02 18.84 15.51
CA LEU A 117 6.10 17.72 15.60
C LEU A 117 4.77 18.25 16.13
N SER A 118 3.70 18.13 15.34
CA SER A 118 2.35 18.50 15.80
C SER A 118 1.46 17.29 16.03
N GLY A 119 0.58 17.39 17.03
CA GLY A 119 -0.45 16.42 17.37
C GLY A 119 -1.83 17.09 17.47
N PRO A 120 -2.92 16.32 17.42
CA PRO A 120 -4.28 16.85 17.46
C PRO A 120 -4.55 17.61 18.76
N ALA A 121 -5.24 18.74 18.64
CA ALA A 121 -5.39 19.74 19.69
C ALA A 121 -6.03 19.21 20.99
N TRP A 122 -7.09 18.41 20.89
CA TRP A 122 -7.89 18.00 22.06
C TRP A 122 -8.40 16.56 22.02
N ARG A 123 -8.00 15.75 21.02
CA ARG A 123 -8.58 14.42 20.80
C ARG A 123 -7.69 13.29 21.27
N ALA A 124 -7.69 13.02 22.58
CA ALA A 124 -7.44 11.65 23.03
C ALA A 124 -8.53 10.75 22.40
N PRO A 125 -8.22 9.62 21.74
CA PRO A 125 -6.99 8.83 21.79
C PRO A 125 -6.05 8.99 20.59
N GLN A 126 -6.24 10.00 19.72
CA GLN A 126 -5.40 10.20 18.52
C GLN A 126 -3.97 10.67 18.86
N ARG A 127 -3.76 11.27 20.04
CA ARG A 127 -2.44 11.65 20.54
C ARG A 127 -1.49 10.44 20.57
N GLY A 128 -0.31 10.59 20.00
CA GLY A 128 0.68 9.52 19.89
C GLY A 128 0.33 8.40 18.90
N ARG A 129 -0.74 8.51 18.10
CA ARG A 129 -1.09 7.59 17.00
C ARG A 129 -0.36 7.93 15.69
N TRP A 130 0.81 8.53 15.83
CA TRP A 130 1.71 8.94 14.78
C TRP A 130 3.14 8.80 15.31
N GLU A 131 4.07 8.49 14.42
CA GLU A 131 5.48 8.38 14.74
C GLU A 131 6.38 8.95 13.65
N LEU A 132 7.40 9.68 14.08
CA LEU A 132 8.59 9.98 13.28
C LEU A 132 9.53 8.78 13.35
N LEU A 133 9.97 8.30 12.21
CA LEU A 133 10.70 7.05 12.08
C LEU A 133 12.00 7.22 11.30
N GLN A 134 13.00 6.43 11.69
CA GLN A 134 14.19 6.21 10.88
C GLN A 134 14.61 4.74 10.95
N ARG A 135 15.01 4.18 9.81
CA ARG A 135 15.52 2.81 9.77
C ARG A 135 16.90 2.78 10.40
N VAL A 136 17.11 1.81 11.29
CA VAL A 136 18.39 1.58 11.96
C VAL A 136 18.87 0.14 11.69
N PRO A 137 20.19 -0.12 11.66
CA PRO A 137 20.70 -1.46 11.42
C PRO A 137 20.34 -2.40 12.56
N ALA A 138 19.87 -3.60 12.23
CA ALA A 138 19.76 -4.72 13.17
C ALA A 138 21.13 -5.39 13.37
N PRO A 139 21.39 -6.09 14.50
CA PRO A 139 20.48 -6.39 15.62
C PRO A 139 20.27 -5.20 16.57
N LEU A 140 19.09 -5.15 17.19
CA LEU A 140 18.70 -4.09 18.12
C LEU A 140 18.96 -4.44 19.59
N ALA A 141 19.58 -5.58 19.88
CA ALA A 141 19.79 -6.02 21.26
C ALA A 141 20.78 -5.12 22.03
N GLY A 142 20.48 -4.86 23.31
CA GLY A 142 21.36 -4.15 24.24
C GLY A 142 20.93 -2.72 24.53
N THR A 143 21.81 -1.99 25.20
CA THR A 143 21.58 -0.60 25.62
C THR A 143 21.86 0.36 24.47
N HIS A 144 20.94 1.30 24.27
CA HIS A 144 21.10 2.42 23.36
C HIS A 144 20.98 3.72 24.14
N ARG A 145 21.89 4.67 23.90
CA ARG A 145 21.81 6.02 24.44
C ARG A 145 21.20 6.92 23.38
N PHE A 146 20.02 7.44 23.67
CA PHE A 146 19.34 8.42 22.84
C PHE A 146 19.51 9.79 23.47
N SER A 147 19.81 10.81 22.65
CA SER A 147 19.80 12.20 23.08
C SER A 147 19.08 13.05 22.05
N LEU A 148 18.43 14.11 22.53
CA LEU A 148 17.81 15.13 21.68
C LEU A 148 17.89 16.49 22.38
N VAL A 149 17.66 17.54 21.61
CA VAL A 149 17.31 18.86 22.13
C VAL A 149 15.85 19.12 21.75
N ALA A 150 15.05 19.56 22.71
CA ALA A 150 13.63 19.83 22.47
C ALA A 150 13.20 21.13 23.15
N ARG A 151 12.27 21.84 22.52
CA ARG A 151 11.52 22.96 23.11
C ARG A 151 10.03 22.79 22.87
N SER A 152 9.23 23.29 23.80
CA SER A 152 7.77 23.28 23.72
C SER A 152 7.23 24.45 24.54
N ALA A 153 6.19 25.12 24.05
CA ALA A 153 5.51 26.16 24.82
C ALA A 153 4.76 25.55 26.02
N GLU A 154 4.05 24.45 25.78
CA GLU A 154 3.30 23.70 26.78
C GLU A 154 4.04 22.43 27.22
N PRO A 155 3.72 21.85 28.40
CA PRO A 155 4.26 20.57 28.79
C PRO A 155 4.03 19.47 27.74
N ALA A 156 5.08 18.74 27.39
CA ALA A 156 5.01 17.68 26.39
C ALA A 156 5.67 16.39 26.86
N VAL A 157 5.20 15.26 26.32
CA VAL A 157 5.80 13.95 26.54
C VAL A 157 6.20 13.41 25.18
N LEU A 158 7.49 13.19 24.99
CA LEU A 158 8.03 12.47 23.84
C LEU A 158 8.40 11.06 24.26
N VAL A 159 7.99 10.06 23.49
CA VAL A 159 8.39 8.67 23.67
C VAL A 159 9.30 8.28 22.53
N ALA A 160 10.54 7.95 22.87
CA ALA A 160 11.52 7.41 21.96
C ALA A 160 11.52 5.89 22.07
N SER A 161 11.61 5.19 20.95
CA SER A 161 11.74 3.74 20.94
C SER A 161 12.59 3.19 19.83
N VAL A 162 13.11 2.00 20.07
CA VAL A 162 13.83 1.17 19.09
C VAL A 162 13.11 -0.17 19.02
N CYS A 163 12.59 -0.50 17.84
CA CYS A 163 11.72 -1.65 17.63
C CYS A 163 12.12 -2.41 16.36
N HIS A 164 11.87 -3.71 16.35
CA HIS A 164 11.72 -4.43 15.09
C HIS A 164 10.37 -4.08 14.48
N LYS A 165 10.35 -3.73 13.18
CA LYS A 165 9.09 -3.39 12.50
C LYS A 165 9.01 -4.06 11.14
N HIS A 166 7.85 -4.64 10.85
CA HIS A 166 7.50 -5.14 9.52
C HIS A 166 6.19 -4.48 9.08
N LEU A 167 6.24 -3.71 7.98
CA LEU A 167 5.15 -2.84 7.54
C LEU A 167 4.71 -1.90 8.68
N LEU A 168 3.49 -2.08 9.20
CA LEU A 168 2.89 -1.30 10.29
C LEU A 168 2.98 -1.98 11.67
N TYR A 169 3.51 -3.20 11.75
CA TYR A 169 3.56 -3.99 12.98
C TYR A 169 4.92 -3.87 13.65
N ALA A 170 4.94 -3.22 14.81
CA ALA A 170 6.11 -3.14 15.69
C ALA A 170 6.12 -4.31 16.69
N ALA A 171 7.31 -4.82 16.99
CA ALA A 171 7.56 -5.89 17.95
C ALA A 171 8.91 -5.68 18.66
N ALA A 172 9.07 -6.30 19.83
CA ALA A 172 10.31 -6.25 20.62
C ALA A 172 10.85 -4.82 20.80
N CYS A 173 9.99 -3.91 21.26
CA CYS A 173 10.31 -2.50 21.43
C CYS A 173 11.01 -2.22 22.76
N ALA A 174 12.10 -1.47 22.72
CA ALA A 174 12.61 -0.73 23.87
C ALA A 174 12.07 0.70 23.79
N GLU A 175 11.39 1.18 24.83
CA GLU A 175 10.85 2.53 24.86
C GLU A 175 11.31 3.28 26.10
N SER A 176 11.49 4.59 25.97
CA SER A 176 11.74 5.51 27.08
C SER A 176 11.08 6.86 26.78
N ALA A 177 10.61 7.53 27.81
CA ALA A 177 9.88 8.78 27.69
C ALA A 177 10.66 9.94 28.29
N VAL A 178 10.54 11.12 27.68
CA VAL A 178 11.04 12.38 28.20
C VAL A 178 9.90 13.37 28.38
N PHE A 179 9.92 14.06 29.52
CA PHE A 179 9.03 15.16 29.82
C PHE A 179 9.72 16.50 29.50
N VAL A 180 9.11 17.28 28.59
CA VAL A 180 9.52 18.63 28.25
C VAL A 180 8.64 19.59 29.03
N GLY A 181 9.21 20.34 29.97
CA GLY A 181 8.44 21.10 30.98
C GLY A 181 7.67 22.33 30.48
N GLY A 182 7.71 22.66 29.19
CA GLY A 182 7.14 23.89 28.64
C GLY A 182 8.08 25.11 28.79
N GLY A 183 7.59 26.29 28.40
CA GLY A 183 8.32 27.56 28.55
C GLY A 183 9.13 28.01 27.33
N GLY A 184 9.13 27.23 26.24
CA GLY A 184 9.70 27.64 24.94
C GLY A 184 11.23 27.58 24.83
N GLU A 185 11.94 27.22 25.90
CA GLU A 185 13.39 27.11 25.90
C GLU A 185 13.89 25.76 25.35
N TRP A 186 14.98 25.79 24.59
CA TRP A 186 15.70 24.59 24.18
C TRP A 186 16.38 23.92 25.36
N ARG A 187 16.08 22.63 25.57
CA ARG A 187 16.73 21.81 26.60
C ARG A 187 17.23 20.51 26.01
N ARG A 188 18.41 20.09 26.46
CA ARG A 188 19.01 18.80 26.09
C ARG A 188 18.51 17.71 27.01
N PHE A 189 18.15 16.58 26.42
CA PHE A 189 17.69 15.39 27.12
C PHE A 189 18.48 14.17 26.68
N GLU A 190 18.71 13.27 27.62
CA GLU A 190 19.39 12.00 27.38
C GLU A 190 18.58 10.87 28.02
N LEU A 191 18.37 9.81 27.24
CA LEU A 191 17.56 8.66 27.57
C LEU A 191 18.35 7.39 27.33
N SER A 192 18.17 6.39 28.20
CA SER A 192 18.68 5.05 27.99
C SER A 192 17.53 4.14 27.57
N LEU A 193 17.69 3.46 26.44
CA LEU A 193 16.74 2.49 25.89
C LEU A 193 17.37 1.10 26.03
N PHE A 194 16.69 0.19 26.73
CA PHE A 194 17.17 -1.18 26.90
C PHE A 194 16.34 -2.14 26.05
N ALA A 195 16.93 -2.61 24.94
CA ALA A 195 16.28 -3.54 24.02
C ALA A 195 16.64 -4.98 24.37
N SER A 196 15.63 -5.74 24.79
CA SER A 196 15.75 -7.18 24.93
C SER A 196 15.83 -7.82 23.54
N ALA A 197 16.77 -8.76 23.37
CA ALA A 197 17.03 -9.44 22.09
C ALA A 197 15.89 -10.39 21.64
N LEU A 198 14.77 -10.44 22.37
CA LEU A 198 13.76 -11.48 22.24
C LEU A 198 12.78 -11.16 21.11
N LEU A 199 13.22 -11.38 19.88
CA LEU A 199 12.28 -11.81 18.83
C LEU A 199 11.81 -13.23 19.19
N PRO A 200 10.52 -13.57 19.06
CA PRO A 200 10.07 -14.96 19.18
C PRO A 200 10.89 -15.87 18.27
N GLU A 201 11.38 -17.01 18.76
CA GLU A 201 12.20 -17.98 18.00
C GLU A 201 11.56 -18.39 16.65
N SER A 202 10.23 -18.28 16.53
CA SER A 202 9.47 -18.59 15.31
C SER A 202 9.73 -17.62 14.14
N ARG A 203 10.47 -16.53 14.34
CA ARG A 203 10.71 -15.49 13.32
C ARG A 203 12.20 -15.34 13.00
N GLN A 204 12.76 -16.35 12.33
CA GLN A 204 14.15 -16.34 11.84
C GLN A 204 14.41 -15.36 10.67
N LEU A 205 13.38 -14.67 10.18
CA LEU A 205 13.53 -13.68 9.12
C LEU A 205 14.13 -12.38 9.69
N PRO A 206 15.12 -11.75 9.01
CA PRO A 206 15.70 -10.49 9.45
C PRO A 206 14.65 -9.38 9.38
N VAL A 207 14.03 -9.07 10.52
CA VAL A 207 13.08 -7.95 10.62
C VAL A 207 13.86 -6.65 10.75
N PRO A 208 13.66 -5.65 9.87
CA PRO A 208 14.41 -4.40 9.95
C PRO A 208 14.16 -3.68 11.29
N GLY A 209 15.20 -2.99 11.76
CA GLY A 209 15.13 -2.16 12.95
C GLY A 209 14.69 -0.73 12.62
N PHE A 210 13.94 -0.14 13.54
CA PHE A 210 13.45 1.23 13.42
C PHE A 210 13.61 1.97 14.75
N PHE A 211 14.10 3.20 14.67
CA PHE A 211 13.89 4.21 15.69
C PHE A 211 12.54 4.88 15.47
N SER A 212 11.81 5.17 16.55
CA SER A 212 10.52 5.86 16.56
C SER A 212 10.52 6.97 17.62
N LEU A 213 9.98 8.14 17.28
CA LEU A 213 9.73 9.25 18.20
C LEU A 213 8.27 9.66 18.10
N ARG A 214 7.58 9.70 19.24
CA ARG A 214 6.13 9.96 19.33
C ARG A 214 5.84 11.08 20.31
N LEU A 215 4.88 11.93 19.97
CA LEU A 215 4.33 12.97 20.85
C LEU A 215 3.03 12.45 21.50
N LEU A 216 3.06 12.22 22.82
CA LEU A 216 1.93 11.69 23.60
C LEU A 216 1.32 12.73 24.55
N GLY A 217 2.09 13.75 24.94
CA GLY A 217 1.69 14.74 25.93
C GLY A 217 0.57 15.69 25.48
N PRO A 218 0.12 16.61 26.37
CA PRO A 218 -0.95 17.56 26.07
C PRO A 218 -0.54 18.63 25.06
N SER A 219 0.76 18.93 24.94
CA SER A 219 1.26 19.83 23.91
C SER A 219 0.81 19.40 22.51
N GLN A 220 0.37 20.39 21.73
CA GLN A 220 -0.02 20.23 20.33
C GLN A 220 1.17 20.36 19.38
N PHE A 221 2.30 20.90 19.89
CA PHE A 221 3.46 21.21 19.08
C PHE A 221 4.74 21.15 19.91
N VAL A 222 5.71 20.37 19.44
CA VAL A 222 7.04 20.25 20.05
C VAL A 222 8.07 20.36 18.96
N GLU A 223 9.09 21.18 19.19
CA GLU A 223 10.22 21.29 18.30
C GLU A 223 11.36 20.41 18.84
N VAL A 224 12.01 19.70 17.93
CA VAL A 224 13.11 18.79 18.23
C VAL A 224 14.27 19.04 17.27
N ASP A 225 15.48 18.85 17.79
CA ASP A 225 16.72 19.00 17.05
C ASP A 225 17.83 18.11 17.66
N ARG A 226 18.91 17.90 16.90
CA ARG A 226 20.11 17.15 17.29
C ARG A 226 19.80 15.78 17.88
N LEU A 227 18.96 15.02 17.18
CA LEU A 227 18.65 13.64 17.52
C LEU A 227 19.88 12.76 17.32
N SER A 228 20.29 12.04 18.34
CA SER A 228 21.40 11.09 18.28
C SER A 228 21.02 9.80 18.99
N LEU A 229 21.26 8.67 18.35
CA LEU A 229 21.11 7.34 18.93
C LEU A 229 22.43 6.62 18.78
N ILE A 230 23.00 6.18 19.90
CA ILE A 230 24.28 5.50 19.95
C ILE A 230 24.05 4.10 20.55
N ASP A 231 24.55 3.06 19.87
CA ASP A 231 24.47 1.68 20.38
C ASP A 231 25.46 1.41 21.52
N GLY A 232 25.35 0.24 22.16
CA GLY A 232 26.26 -0.15 23.24
C GLY A 232 27.73 -0.30 22.85
N ARG A 233 28.07 -0.20 21.55
CA ARG A 233 29.45 -0.19 21.02
C ARG A 233 29.92 1.22 20.67
N GLY A 234 29.15 2.26 20.96
CA GLY A 234 29.49 3.64 20.63
C GLY A 234 29.21 4.03 19.18
N ARG A 235 28.52 3.20 18.39
CA ARG A 235 28.24 3.51 16.97
C ARG A 235 26.99 4.38 16.86
N PRO A 236 27.05 5.51 16.12
CA PRO A 236 25.87 6.31 15.82
C PRO A 236 24.97 5.54 14.84
N LEU A 237 23.67 5.50 15.14
CA LEU A 237 22.65 4.78 14.36
C LEU A 237 21.73 5.69 13.56
N LEU A 238 21.52 6.93 14.02
CA LEU A 238 20.73 7.93 13.30
C LEU A 238 21.61 8.76 12.38
N VAL A 239 21.05 9.10 11.23
CA VAL A 239 21.62 9.98 10.21
C VAL A 239 20.69 11.18 10.03
N ASN A 240 21.25 12.36 9.72
CA ASN A 240 20.48 13.60 9.53
C ASN A 240 19.63 13.95 10.77
N GLY A 241 20.19 13.76 11.97
CA GLY A 241 19.51 14.06 13.24
C GLY A 241 19.47 15.56 13.59
N ASP A 242 20.24 16.37 12.87
CA ASP A 242 20.24 17.83 12.91
C ASP A 242 19.31 18.45 11.84
N PHE A 243 18.63 17.60 11.06
CA PHE A 243 17.71 17.99 9.99
C PHE A 243 18.31 18.93 8.93
N SER A 244 19.63 19.07 8.83
CA SER A 244 20.30 19.94 7.85
C SER A 244 19.92 19.58 6.40
N GLN A 245 19.66 18.30 6.13
CA GLN A 245 19.18 17.78 4.85
C GLN A 245 17.63 17.67 4.79
N GLY A 246 16.92 18.47 5.59
CA GLY A 246 15.47 18.40 5.73
C GLY A 246 15.05 17.06 6.34
N ILE A 247 14.02 16.45 5.76
CA ILE A 247 13.49 15.14 6.21
C ILE A 247 14.20 13.94 5.55
N ALA A 248 15.36 14.13 4.92
CA ALA A 248 16.09 13.01 4.30
C ALA A 248 16.32 11.88 5.33
N ARG A 249 16.06 10.62 4.91
CA ARG A 249 16.09 9.39 5.73
C ARG A 249 15.02 9.27 6.82
N TRP A 250 14.33 10.35 7.16
CA TRP A 250 13.19 10.33 8.07
C TRP A 250 11.91 10.04 7.30
N PHE A 251 11.02 9.28 7.92
CA PHE A 251 9.70 8.97 7.41
C PHE A 251 8.72 8.99 8.56
N PHE A 252 7.45 8.83 8.24
CA PHE A 252 6.41 8.81 9.23
C PHE A 252 5.45 7.66 9.02
N ALA A 253 4.72 7.32 10.08
CA ALA A 253 3.60 6.40 10.00
C ALA A 253 2.53 6.75 11.02
N ALA A 254 1.28 6.50 10.67
CA ALA A 254 0.20 6.42 11.64
C ALA A 254 0.26 5.07 12.39
N ARG A 255 -0.26 5.05 13.63
CA ARG A 255 -0.41 3.84 14.44
C ARG A 255 -1.87 3.60 14.76
N HIS A 256 -2.40 2.47 14.30
CA HIS A 256 -3.75 1.98 14.63
C HIS A 256 -4.90 2.96 14.29
N TYR A 257 -4.64 4.00 13.50
CA TYR A 257 -5.63 4.99 13.10
C TYR A 257 -5.32 5.52 11.70
N PHE A 258 -6.05 5.00 10.72
CA PHE A 258 -5.76 5.20 9.30
C PHE A 258 -6.92 5.83 8.53
N LEU A 259 -8.10 5.97 9.15
CA LEU A 259 -9.31 6.49 8.51
C LEU A 259 -9.09 7.80 7.74
N PRO A 260 -8.32 8.78 8.24
CA PRO A 260 -8.15 10.02 7.49
C PRO A 260 -7.32 9.87 6.22
N TRP A 261 -6.60 8.77 6.03
CA TRP A 261 -5.62 8.62 4.96
C TRP A 261 -6.19 8.01 3.68
N HIS A 262 -7.26 7.22 3.77
CA HIS A 262 -7.82 6.49 2.64
C HIS A 262 -9.28 6.13 2.90
N ILE A 263 -10.06 5.99 1.83
CA ILE A 263 -11.51 5.67 1.88
C ILE A 263 -11.79 4.16 1.92
N ASP A 264 -10.77 3.31 1.86
CA ASP A 264 -10.91 1.83 1.90
C ASP A 264 -11.83 1.26 0.81
N SER A 265 -11.84 1.85 -0.38
CA SER A 265 -12.55 1.29 -1.54
C SER A 265 -12.01 1.90 -2.82
N LEU A 266 -11.55 1.07 -3.76
CA LEU A 266 -11.06 1.51 -5.07
C LEU A 266 -12.10 2.35 -5.81
N TYR A 267 -13.38 1.97 -5.71
CA TYR A 267 -14.45 2.64 -6.45
C TYR A 267 -14.79 4.00 -5.84
N LEU A 268 -14.85 4.08 -4.51
CA LEU A 268 -15.09 5.36 -3.84
C LEU A 268 -13.90 6.29 -3.98
N GLU A 269 -12.67 5.77 -3.91
CA GLU A 269 -11.47 6.57 -4.15
C GLU A 269 -11.48 7.14 -5.57
N MET A 270 -11.78 6.32 -6.59
CA MET A 270 -11.86 6.80 -7.96
C MET A 270 -12.95 7.86 -8.15
N LEU A 271 -14.10 7.69 -7.49
CA LEU A 271 -15.17 8.68 -7.50
C LEU A 271 -14.78 9.98 -6.78
N LEU A 272 -14.12 9.90 -5.63
CA LEU A 272 -13.71 11.06 -4.84
C LEU A 272 -12.59 11.84 -5.52
N ASP A 273 -11.62 11.15 -6.10
CA ASP A 273 -10.44 11.78 -6.69
C ASP A 273 -10.67 12.21 -8.15
N GLN A 274 -11.38 11.41 -8.95
CA GLN A 274 -11.55 11.61 -10.39
C GLN A 274 -13.01 11.69 -10.86
N GLY A 275 -13.97 11.60 -9.95
CA GLY A 275 -15.39 11.72 -10.26
C GLY A 275 -15.97 10.52 -11.00
N ALA A 276 -17.23 10.68 -11.41
CA ALA A 276 -17.95 9.68 -12.19
C ALA A 276 -17.27 9.40 -13.53
N LEU A 277 -16.56 10.36 -14.12
CA LEU A 277 -15.79 10.16 -15.35
C LEU A 277 -14.60 9.21 -15.12
N GLY A 278 -13.82 9.44 -14.08
CA GLY A 278 -12.71 8.57 -13.72
C GLY A 278 -13.18 7.16 -13.36
N LEU A 279 -14.19 7.06 -12.49
CA LEU A 279 -14.79 5.78 -12.12
C LEU A 279 -15.34 5.04 -13.36
N GLY A 280 -16.07 5.76 -14.22
CA GLY A 280 -16.61 5.22 -15.46
C GLY A 280 -15.52 4.68 -16.39
N LEU A 281 -14.40 5.39 -16.53
CA LEU A 281 -13.27 4.94 -17.34
C LEU A 281 -12.63 3.67 -16.78
N LEU A 282 -12.41 3.60 -15.47
CA LEU A 282 -11.89 2.41 -14.80
C LEU A 282 -12.81 1.20 -15.04
N LEU A 283 -14.11 1.38 -14.83
CA LEU A 283 -15.11 0.33 -15.04
C LEU A 283 -15.19 -0.11 -16.51
N ALA A 284 -15.10 0.84 -17.45
CA ALA A 284 -15.09 0.54 -18.88
C ALA A 284 -13.84 -0.25 -19.29
N LEU A 285 -12.65 0.13 -18.80
CA LEU A 285 -11.41 -0.61 -19.04
C LEU A 285 -11.48 -2.02 -18.44
N ALA A 286 -11.99 -2.16 -17.22
CA ALA A 286 -12.18 -3.46 -16.59
C ALA A 286 -13.16 -4.33 -17.36
N ALA A 287 -14.29 -3.77 -17.81
CA ALA A 287 -15.27 -4.49 -18.62
C ALA A 287 -14.68 -4.94 -19.97
N LEU A 288 -13.91 -4.08 -20.64
CA LEU A 288 -13.23 -4.41 -21.88
C LEU A 288 -12.19 -5.53 -21.68
N ALA A 289 -11.42 -5.46 -20.59
CA ALA A 289 -10.46 -6.48 -20.21
C ALA A 289 -11.15 -7.83 -19.94
N ILE A 290 -12.24 -7.83 -19.18
CA ILE A 290 -13.05 -9.03 -18.91
C ILE A 290 -13.60 -9.61 -20.22
N ALA A 291 -14.18 -8.78 -21.08
CA ALA A 291 -14.70 -9.21 -22.37
C ALA A 291 -13.60 -9.76 -23.30
N ASN A 292 -12.40 -9.19 -23.25
CA ASN A 292 -11.25 -9.71 -23.97
C ASN A 292 -10.85 -11.09 -23.44
N LEU A 293 -10.67 -11.22 -22.13
CA LEU A 293 -10.31 -12.48 -21.48
C LEU A 293 -11.34 -13.60 -21.70
N LEU A 294 -12.64 -13.29 -21.66
CA LEU A 294 -13.69 -14.26 -21.97
C LEU A 294 -13.61 -14.76 -23.41
N ARG A 295 -13.37 -13.86 -24.37
CA ARG A 295 -13.15 -14.24 -25.78
C ARG A 295 -11.86 -15.04 -25.96
N SER A 296 -10.78 -14.66 -25.29
CA SER A 296 -9.49 -15.36 -25.35
C SER A 296 -9.59 -16.78 -24.78
N ALA A 297 -10.27 -16.93 -23.64
CA ALA A 297 -10.55 -18.24 -23.04
C ALA A 297 -11.40 -19.12 -23.98
N ALA A 298 -12.43 -18.55 -24.62
CA ALA A 298 -13.25 -19.28 -25.60
C ALA A 298 -12.46 -19.69 -26.87
N GLY A 299 -11.44 -18.89 -27.23
CA GLY A 299 -10.47 -19.16 -28.29
C GLY A 299 -9.40 -20.20 -27.92
N GLY A 300 -9.33 -20.62 -26.66
CA GLY A 300 -8.37 -21.61 -26.17
C GLY A 300 -7.07 -21.01 -25.62
N ASP A 301 -7.03 -19.70 -25.36
CA ASP A 301 -5.91 -19.09 -24.64
C ASP A 301 -5.78 -19.70 -23.24
N GLU A 302 -4.56 -20.12 -22.95
CA GLU A 302 -4.25 -20.88 -21.77
C GLU A 302 -4.22 -20.02 -20.49
N LEU A 303 -3.84 -18.75 -20.56
CA LEU A 303 -3.68 -17.87 -19.41
C LEU A 303 -4.95 -17.08 -19.09
N ALA A 304 -5.79 -16.84 -20.10
CA ALA A 304 -7.02 -16.06 -20.00
C ALA A 304 -7.93 -16.39 -18.79
N PRO A 305 -8.25 -17.66 -18.46
CA PRO A 305 -9.12 -17.96 -17.31
C PRO A 305 -8.48 -17.58 -15.96
N TYR A 306 -7.16 -17.69 -15.82
CA TYR A 306 -6.46 -17.34 -14.57
C TYR A 306 -6.37 -15.83 -14.41
N LEU A 307 -6.11 -15.11 -15.50
CA LEU A 307 -6.11 -13.65 -15.51
C LEU A 307 -7.49 -13.08 -15.24
N LEU A 308 -8.54 -13.73 -15.76
CA LEU A 308 -9.93 -13.37 -15.46
C LEU A 308 -10.23 -13.55 -13.97
N ALA A 309 -9.87 -14.70 -13.40
CA ALA A 309 -10.04 -14.94 -11.98
C ALA A 309 -9.26 -13.93 -11.12
N ALA A 310 -8.02 -13.60 -11.50
CA ALA A 310 -7.20 -12.61 -10.82
C ALA A 310 -7.83 -11.20 -10.91
N LEU A 311 -8.28 -10.77 -12.09
CA LEU A 311 -8.91 -9.47 -12.27
C LEU A 311 -10.22 -9.36 -11.49
N LEU A 312 -11.07 -10.39 -11.51
CA LEU A 312 -12.29 -10.44 -10.70
C LEU A 312 -11.98 -10.42 -9.20
N GLY A 313 -10.92 -11.12 -8.77
CA GLY A 313 -10.44 -11.07 -7.40
C GLY A 313 -9.98 -9.67 -6.99
N CYS A 314 -9.22 -8.98 -7.85
CA CYS A 314 -8.85 -7.58 -7.64
C CYS A 314 -10.09 -6.67 -7.54
N MET A 315 -11.05 -6.81 -8.46
CA MET A 315 -12.28 -6.01 -8.44
C MET A 315 -13.12 -6.27 -7.19
N ALA A 316 -13.22 -7.52 -6.74
CA ALA A 316 -13.93 -7.87 -5.51
C ALA A 316 -13.23 -7.32 -4.27
N ALA A 317 -11.90 -7.46 -4.19
CA ALA A 317 -11.11 -6.85 -3.11
C ALA A 317 -11.23 -5.32 -3.11
N GLY A 318 -11.30 -4.72 -4.30
CA GLY A 318 -11.49 -3.28 -4.51
C GLY A 318 -12.76 -2.70 -3.88
N LEU A 319 -13.74 -3.53 -3.51
CA LEU A 319 -14.93 -3.08 -2.77
C LEU A 319 -14.57 -2.57 -1.38
N PHE A 320 -13.58 -3.19 -0.73
CA PHE A 320 -13.25 -2.98 0.69
C PHE A 320 -11.82 -2.48 0.92
N VAL A 321 -11.03 -2.34 -0.15
CA VAL A 321 -9.64 -1.90 -0.10
C VAL A 321 -9.35 -1.05 -1.33
N SER A 322 -8.50 -0.03 -1.19
CA SER A 322 -7.89 0.60 -2.35
C SER A 322 -6.71 -0.22 -2.86
N LEU A 323 -6.74 -0.56 -4.15
CA LEU A 323 -5.59 -1.17 -4.82
C LEU A 323 -4.54 -0.14 -5.26
N ILE A 324 -4.88 1.14 -5.26
CA ILE A 324 -4.06 2.21 -5.86
C ILE A 324 -3.34 3.07 -4.80
N ASP A 325 -3.73 2.98 -3.53
CA ASP A 325 -3.06 3.64 -2.39
C ASP A 325 -1.58 3.25 -2.27
N MET A 326 -1.24 2.02 -2.63
CA MET A 326 0.12 1.48 -2.51
C MET A 326 0.77 1.36 -3.89
N PRO A 327 1.86 2.10 -4.21
CA PRO A 327 2.43 2.15 -5.56
C PRO A 327 2.77 0.78 -6.17
N ARG A 328 3.22 -0.17 -5.35
CA ARG A 328 3.52 -1.54 -5.81
C ARG A 328 2.27 -2.33 -6.19
N VAL A 329 1.22 -2.21 -5.39
CA VAL A 329 -0.06 -2.88 -5.65
C VAL A 329 -0.74 -2.22 -6.85
N ALA A 330 -0.72 -0.89 -6.91
CA ALA A 330 -1.21 -0.11 -8.03
C ALA A 330 -0.51 -0.55 -9.33
N PHE A 331 0.82 -0.65 -9.34
CA PHE A 331 1.57 -1.12 -10.50
C PHE A 331 1.13 -2.52 -10.94
N LEU A 332 1.01 -3.48 -10.02
CA LEU A 332 0.59 -4.84 -10.34
C LEU A 332 -0.84 -4.88 -10.89
N PHE A 333 -1.76 -4.10 -10.32
CA PHE A 333 -3.13 -3.98 -10.80
C PHE A 333 -3.18 -3.42 -12.24
N HIS A 334 -2.47 -2.33 -12.50
CA HIS A 334 -2.41 -1.73 -13.85
C HIS A 334 -1.70 -2.64 -14.85
N LEU A 335 -0.65 -3.36 -14.43
CA LEU A 335 0.03 -4.35 -15.26
C LEU A 335 -0.91 -5.51 -15.63
N LEU A 336 -1.66 -6.03 -14.65
CA LEU A 336 -2.68 -7.06 -14.87
C LEU A 336 -3.75 -6.58 -15.85
N LEU A 337 -4.27 -5.35 -15.67
CA LEU A 337 -5.28 -4.76 -16.55
C LEU A 337 -4.75 -4.59 -17.98
N CYS A 338 -3.52 -4.09 -18.12
CA CYS A 338 -2.85 -3.97 -19.41
C CYS A 338 -2.71 -5.34 -20.10
N TYR A 339 -2.19 -6.34 -19.39
CA TYR A 339 -2.06 -7.69 -19.93
C TYR A 339 -3.40 -8.30 -20.32
N ALA A 340 -4.45 -8.09 -19.52
CA ALA A 340 -5.80 -8.56 -19.80
C ALA A 340 -6.41 -7.90 -21.06
N LEU A 341 -6.10 -6.63 -21.32
CA LEU A 341 -6.55 -5.90 -22.51
C LEU A 341 -5.83 -6.35 -23.79
N PHE A 342 -4.54 -6.70 -23.69
CA PHE A 342 -3.68 -6.93 -24.86
C PHE A 342 -3.25 -8.38 -25.05
N ILE A 343 -3.79 -9.34 -24.30
CA ILE A 343 -3.52 -10.75 -24.56
C ILE A 343 -4.08 -11.15 -25.94
N ASP A 344 -3.18 -11.57 -26.82
CA ASP A 344 -3.49 -11.93 -28.20
C ASP A 344 -4.22 -13.27 -28.30
N HIS A 345 -5.19 -13.36 -29.21
CA HIS A 345 -5.97 -14.58 -29.42
C HIS A 345 -5.19 -15.72 -30.08
N CYS A 346 -4.00 -15.53 -30.67
CA CYS A 346 -3.20 -16.60 -31.26
C CYS A 346 -1.72 -16.18 -31.46
N PRO A 347 -0.72 -16.86 -30.86
CA PRO A 347 0.69 -16.68 -31.24
C PRO A 347 1.05 -17.32 -32.60
N GLY A 348 0.11 -18.00 -33.28
CA GLY A 348 0.41 -18.91 -34.38
C GLY A 348 0.29 -18.34 -35.81
N GLY A 349 -0.04 -17.06 -35.99
CA GLY A 349 -0.48 -16.55 -37.29
C GLY A 349 0.60 -16.09 -38.27
N ASN A 350 1.73 -15.54 -37.81
CA ASN A 350 2.63 -14.79 -38.71
C ASN A 350 4.13 -14.92 -38.42
N ALA A 351 4.60 -16.07 -37.93
CA ALA A 351 5.99 -16.44 -38.18
C ALA A 351 6.05 -17.19 -39.52
N ARG A 352 5.94 -16.48 -40.65
CA ARG A 352 6.48 -16.99 -41.92
C ARG A 352 7.99 -17.13 -41.70
N LEU A 353 8.41 -18.30 -41.23
CA LEU A 353 9.75 -18.80 -41.46
C LEU A 353 10.01 -18.61 -42.96
N ALA A 354 10.88 -17.66 -43.28
CA ALA A 354 11.37 -17.47 -44.62
C ALA A 354 11.81 -18.85 -45.12
N ARG A 355 11.12 -19.35 -46.16
CA ARG A 355 11.59 -20.54 -46.88
C ARG A 355 13.04 -20.28 -47.24
N PRO A 356 13.97 -21.23 -47.01
CA PRO A 356 15.33 -21.06 -47.50
C PRO A 356 15.23 -20.88 -49.01
N GLY A 357 15.67 -19.73 -49.50
CA GLY A 357 15.65 -19.41 -50.91
C GLY A 357 16.38 -20.50 -51.67
N LYS A 358 15.71 -21.12 -52.64
CA LYS A 358 16.40 -21.89 -53.68
C LYS A 358 17.43 -20.96 -54.31
N LEU A 359 18.71 -21.33 -54.23
CA LEU A 359 19.75 -20.70 -55.06
C LEU A 359 19.31 -20.82 -56.54
N PRO A 360 19.46 -19.77 -57.35
CA PRO A 360 19.28 -19.89 -58.79
C PRO A 360 20.38 -20.79 -59.36
N GLU A 361 19.98 -21.76 -60.18
CA GLU A 361 20.91 -22.53 -61.02
C GLU A 361 21.70 -21.57 -61.93
N LEU A 362 23.03 -21.72 -61.91
CA LEU A 362 23.92 -21.08 -62.87
C LEU A 362 23.61 -21.61 -64.28
N PRO A 363 23.44 -20.73 -65.29
CA PRO A 363 23.38 -21.20 -66.67
C PRO A 363 24.77 -21.67 -67.10
N GLY A 364 24.82 -22.90 -67.62
CA GLY A 364 26.03 -23.47 -68.20
C GLY A 364 26.38 -22.88 -69.57
N SER A 365 27.55 -23.33 -70.07
CA SER A 365 28.30 -22.99 -71.29
C SER A 365 29.24 -21.77 -71.14
N VAL A 366 30.54 -21.83 -71.45
CA VAL A 366 31.32 -22.66 -72.41
C VAL A 366 32.64 -23.12 -71.77
#